data_AF-K9UF24-F1
#
_entry.id   AF-K9UF24-F1
#
_cell.length_a   1.000
_cell.length_b   1.000
_cell.length_c   1.000
_cell.angle_alpha   90.00
_cell.angle_beta   90.00
_cell.angle_gamma   90.00
#
_symmetry.space_group_name_H-M   'P 1'
#
loop_
_entity.id
_entity.type
_entity.pdbx_description
1 polymer ?
#
loop_
_entity_poly.entity_id
_entity_poly.type
_entity_poly.pdbx_seq_one_letter_code
_entity_poly.pdbx_strand_id
1 'polypeptide(L)'
;MRCIFGRWLRQPEVIARTLADRQDVPDWLLDLEYINWHGMYKDLSFIPQGIIDRTILIDDRVEYIHPDQKERWLNISGYEYPYPDDDRKLDRFIEKLSQINRSQNNRSS
;
A
#
# COMPACT_ATOMS: atom_id res chain seq x y z
N MET A 1 5.07 7.06 -1.56
CA MET A 1 4.31 5.82 -1.30
C MET A 1 4.89 5.19 -0.05
N ARG A 2 4.07 4.61 0.83
CA ARG A 2 4.54 3.94 2.06
C ARG A 2 4.09 2.49 2.02
N CYS A 3 4.89 1.57 2.54
CA CYS A 3 4.52 0.16 2.59
C CYS A 3 4.25 -0.27 4.02
N ILE A 4 3.07 -0.86 4.22
CA ILE A 4 2.69 -1.46 5.49
C ILE A 4 2.93 -2.96 5.36
N PHE A 5 3.91 -3.47 6.10
CA PHE A 5 4.16 -4.90 6.17
C PHE A 5 3.57 -5.47 7.45
N GLY A 6 2.92 -6.63 7.32
CA GLY A 6 2.48 -7.39 8.48
C GLY A 6 3.66 -8.02 9.21
N ARG A 7 3.43 -8.33 10.49
CA ARG A 7 4.36 -8.96 11.46
C ARG A 7 5.13 -10.21 10.96
N TRP A 8 4.72 -10.81 9.84
CA TRP A 8 5.28 -12.05 9.30
C TRP A 8 6.62 -11.88 8.59
N LEU A 9 6.94 -10.66 8.13
CA LEU A 9 8.26 -10.33 7.59
C LEU A 9 9.09 -9.70 8.71
N ARG A 10 9.93 -10.50 9.36
CA ARG A 10 10.72 -10.02 10.51
C ARG A 10 11.79 -8.98 10.15
N GLN A 11 12.12 -8.81 8.86
CA GLN A 11 13.14 -7.87 8.34
C GLN A 11 12.85 -7.53 6.86
N PRO A 12 11.78 -6.79 6.55
CA PRO A 12 11.39 -6.49 5.17
C PRO A 12 12.45 -5.69 4.39
N GLU A 13 13.27 -4.90 5.08
CA GLU A 13 14.40 -4.15 4.51
C GLU A 13 15.50 -5.07 3.98
N VAL A 14 15.78 -6.18 4.68
CA VAL A 14 16.79 -7.16 4.26
C VAL A 14 16.34 -7.90 3.00
N ILE A 15 15.05 -8.21 2.93
CA ILE A 15 14.45 -8.86 1.75
C ILE A 15 14.49 -7.89 0.57
N ALA A 16 14.06 -6.64 0.76
CA ALA A 16 14.10 -5.63 -0.29
C ALA A 16 15.52 -5.40 -0.82
N ARG A 17 16.52 -5.28 0.07
CA ARG A 17 17.94 -5.16 -0.31
C ARG A 17 18.42 -6.38 -1.10
N THR A 18 18.11 -7.58 -0.63
CA THR A 18 18.50 -8.82 -1.33
C THR A 18 17.90 -8.90 -2.73
N LEU A 19 16.63 -8.51 -2.89
CA LEU A 19 15.96 -8.49 -4.20
C LEU A 19 16.53 -7.41 -5.12
N ALA A 20 16.83 -6.22 -4.58
CA ALA A 20 17.42 -5.12 -5.35
C ALA A 20 18.84 -5.46 -5.82
N ASP A 21 19.67 -6.04 -4.95
CA ASP A 21 21.03 -6.49 -5.29
C ASP A 21 21.02 -7.53 -6.43
N ARG A 22 19.93 -8.30 -6.55
CA ARG A 22 19.69 -9.29 -7.61
C ARG A 22 19.03 -8.72 -8.87
N GLN A 23 18.63 -7.44 -8.85
CA GLN A 23 17.86 -6.78 -9.89
C GLN A 23 16.48 -7.41 -10.14
N ASP A 24 15.94 -8.13 -9.15
CA ASP A 24 14.60 -8.75 -9.22
C ASP A 24 13.49 -7.71 -8.95
N VAL A 25 13.84 -6.55 -8.37
CA VAL A 25 12.93 -5.43 -8.07
C VAL A 25 13.62 -4.08 -8.35
N PRO A 26 12.86 -3.00 -8.56
CA PRO A 26 13.43 -1.66 -8.73
C PRO A 26 14.04 -1.09 -7.44
N ASP A 27 15.06 -0.24 -7.58
CA ASP A 27 15.76 0.40 -6.46
C ASP A 27 14.87 1.24 -5.55
N TRP A 28 13.80 1.84 -6.09
CA TRP A 28 12.87 2.65 -5.29
C TRP A 28 12.18 1.86 -4.18
N LEU A 29 12.18 0.52 -4.24
CA LEU A 29 11.68 -0.32 -3.16
C LEU A 29 12.47 -0.09 -1.85
N LEU A 30 13.76 0.24 -1.96
CA LEU A 30 14.63 0.50 -0.81
C LEU A 30 14.33 1.83 -0.10
N ASP A 31 13.69 2.76 -0.81
CA ASP A 31 13.34 4.09 -0.30
C ASP A 31 12.00 4.11 0.46
N LEU A 32 11.30 2.97 0.50
CA LEU A 32 10.00 2.89 1.15
C LEU A 32 10.15 2.87 2.67
N GLU A 33 9.28 3.63 3.33
CA GLU A 33 9.11 3.55 4.78
C GLU A 33 8.37 2.25 5.14
N TYR A 34 8.97 1.46 6.03
CA TYR A 34 8.42 0.21 6.55
C TYR A 34 7.70 0.48 7.89
N ILE A 35 6.38 0.38 7.87
CA ILE A 35 5.56 0.61 9.07
C ILE A 35 5.42 -0.70 9.86
N ASN A 36 5.93 -0.72 11.10
CA ASN A 36 5.76 -1.85 12.00
C ASN A 36 4.35 -1.83 12.62
N TRP A 37 3.46 -2.68 12.11
CA TRP A 37 2.12 -2.85 12.65
C TRP A 37 2.08 -4.03 13.62
N HIS A 38 1.29 -3.91 14.70
CA HIS A 38 0.92 -5.02 15.57
C HIS A 38 -0.60 -5.24 15.72
N GLY A 39 -1.01 -6.46 16.03
CA GLY A 39 -2.43 -6.80 16.22
C GLY A 39 -3.10 -7.33 14.96
N MET A 40 -4.42 -7.45 14.97
CA MET A 40 -5.20 -8.10 13.91
C MET A 40 -5.33 -7.26 12.64
N TYR A 41 -5.38 -5.93 12.78
CA TYR A 41 -5.69 -5.02 11.68
C TYR A 41 -4.52 -4.11 11.33
N LYS A 42 -4.44 -3.75 10.05
CA LYS A 42 -3.66 -2.63 9.50
C LYS A 42 -4.29 -1.34 9.98
N ASP A 43 -3.82 -0.85 11.13
CA ASP A 43 -4.24 0.42 11.70
C ASP A 43 -3.35 1.56 11.20
N LEU A 44 -3.96 2.53 10.53
CA LEU A 44 -3.28 3.72 10.00
C LEU A 44 -2.68 4.61 11.11
N SER A 45 -3.12 4.46 12.36
CA SER A 45 -2.57 5.17 13.52
C SER A 45 -1.10 4.82 13.80
N PHE A 46 -0.60 3.69 13.28
CA PHE A 46 0.80 3.30 13.41
C PHE A 46 1.74 4.04 12.48
N ILE A 47 1.23 4.85 11.54
CA ILE A 47 2.08 5.62 10.63
C ILE A 47 2.65 6.82 11.40
N PRO A 48 3.98 6.93 11.58
CA PRO A 48 4.59 8.05 12.26
C PRO A 48 4.23 9.37 11.58
N GLN A 49 3.71 10.32 12.37
CA GLN A 49 3.27 11.63 11.87
C GLN A 49 2.21 11.55 10.75
N GLY A 50 1.53 10.40 10.62
CA GLY A 50 0.46 10.18 9.66
C GLY A 50 -0.80 10.93 10.05
N ILE A 51 -1.43 11.60 9.09
CA ILE A 51 -2.79 12.12 9.24
C ILE A 51 -3.72 11.09 8.62
N ILE A 52 -4.48 10.37 9.44
CA ILE A 52 -5.39 9.29 9.00
C ILE A 52 -6.31 9.78 7.88
N ASP A 53 -6.84 10.99 8.01
CA ASP A 53 -7.77 11.57 7.02
C ASP A 53 -7.16 11.85 5.64
N ARG A 54 -5.83 11.89 5.56
CA ARG A 54 -5.06 12.09 4.32
C ARG A 54 -4.33 10.82 3.88
N THR A 55 -4.62 9.70 4.54
CA THR A 55 -3.98 8.43 4.27
C THR A 55 -4.98 7.47 3.65
N ILE A 56 -4.52 6.74 2.62
CA ILE A 56 -5.30 5.71 1.95
C ILE A 56 -4.52 4.40 2.06
N LEU A 57 -5.20 3.35 2.50
CA LEU A 57 -4.72 1.98 2.49
C LEU A 57 -5.15 1.29 1.20
N ILE A 58 -4.23 0.64 0.50
CA ILE A 58 -4.51 -0.15 -0.71
C ILE A 58 -4.19 -1.59 -0.39
N ASP A 59 -5.18 -2.47 -0.50
CA ASP A 59 -5.01 -3.89 -0.16
C ASP A 59 -6.11 -4.74 -0.79
N ASP A 60 -5.83 -6.01 -1.04
CA ASP A 60 -6.77 -7.00 -1.56
C ASP A 60 -7.46 -7.82 -0.43
N ARG A 61 -7.01 -7.68 0.82
CA ARG A 61 -7.47 -8.50 1.96
C ARG A 61 -8.26 -7.70 2.99
N VAL A 62 -9.59 -7.74 2.86
CA VAL A 62 -10.53 -7.00 3.73
C VAL A 62 -10.43 -7.41 5.21
N GLU A 63 -10.05 -8.65 5.51
CA GLU A 63 -10.01 -9.19 6.87
C GLU A 63 -8.94 -8.53 7.75
N TYR A 64 -7.94 -7.87 7.15
CA TYR A 64 -6.90 -7.13 7.85
C TYR A 64 -7.17 -5.64 7.90
N ILE A 65 -8.29 -5.14 7.38
CA ILE A 65 -8.63 -3.71 7.40
C ILE A 65 -9.30 -3.35 8.72
N HIS A 66 -8.82 -2.30 9.39
CA HIS A 66 -9.43 -1.84 10.63
C HIS A 66 -10.90 -1.42 10.39
N PRO A 67 -11.88 -1.95 11.15
CA PRO A 67 -13.31 -1.69 10.90
C PRO A 67 -13.67 -0.20 10.80
N ASP A 68 -13.12 0.62 11.69
CA ASP A 68 -13.37 2.07 11.75
C ASP A 68 -12.59 2.88 10.70
N GLN A 69 -11.75 2.24 9.88
CA GLN A 69 -10.94 2.90 8.85
C GLN A 69 -11.25 2.38 7.43
N LYS A 70 -12.34 1.62 7.26
CA LYS A 70 -12.73 1.05 5.96
C LYS A 70 -12.96 2.10 4.87
N GLU A 71 -13.39 3.29 5.24
CA GLU A 71 -13.53 4.45 4.34
C GLU A 71 -12.18 4.95 3.78
N ARG A 72 -11.07 4.62 4.44
CA ARG A 72 -9.70 4.92 4.00
C ARG A 72 -9.08 3.76 3.22
N TRP A 73 -9.80 2.66 3.01
CA TRP A 73 -9.33 1.52 2.25
C TRP A 73 -9.86 1.55 0.82
N LEU A 74 -8.96 1.33 -0.13
CA LEU A 74 -9.28 1.07 -1.52
C LEU A 74 -8.88 -0.36 -1.86
N ASN A 75 -9.87 -1.16 -2.22
CA ASN A 75 -9.66 -2.53 -2.70
C ASN A 75 -8.96 -2.50 -4.06
N ILE A 76 -7.86 -3.27 -4.18
CA ILE A 76 -7.25 -3.65 -5.44
C ILE A 76 -7.34 -5.17 -5.57
N SER A 77 -7.59 -5.68 -6.78
CA SER A 77 -7.58 -7.13 -6.99
C SER A 77 -6.17 -7.69 -6.83
N GLY A 78 -6.06 -8.87 -6.20
CA GLY A 78 -4.81 -9.60 -6.08
C GLY A 78 -4.13 -9.87 -7.43
N TYR A 79 -2.81 -9.99 -7.38
CA TYR A 79 -2.01 -10.49 -8.48
C TYR A 79 -1.88 -12.01 -8.32
N GLU A 80 -2.56 -12.75 -9.19
CA GLU A 80 -2.76 -14.19 -9.04
C GLU A 80 -2.40 -14.95 -10.34
N TYR A 81 -2.02 -16.21 -10.19
CA TYR A 81 -1.78 -17.13 -11.30
C TYR A 81 -3.04 -17.20 -12.21
N PRO A 82 -2.91 -17.12 -13.55
CA PRO A 82 -1.71 -17.36 -14.35
C PRO A 82 -0.79 -16.16 -14.63
N TYR A 83 -0.82 -15.08 -13.84
CA TYR A 83 0.10 -13.94 -13.95
C TYR A 83 0.19 -13.38 -15.38
N PRO A 84 -0.88 -12.74 -15.87
CA PRO A 84 -0.90 -12.23 -17.24
C PRO A 84 0.21 -11.19 -17.50
N ASP A 85 0.92 -11.32 -18.62
CA ASP A 85 1.98 -10.38 -19.05
C ASP A 85 1.41 -8.96 -19.34
N ASP A 86 0.11 -8.87 -19.60
CA ASP A 86 -0.63 -7.64 -19.82
C ASP A 86 -1.40 -7.17 -18.57
N ASP A 87 -1.06 -7.65 -17.37
CA ASP A 87 -1.62 -7.07 -16.15
C ASP A 87 -1.22 -5.58 -16.07
N ARG A 88 -2.25 -4.75 -15.98
CA ARG A 88 -2.18 -3.28 -15.85
C ARG A 88 -3.06 -2.81 -14.69
N LYS A 89 -3.36 -3.67 -13.72
CA LYS A 89 -4.25 -3.35 -12.60
C LYS A 89 -3.68 -2.20 -11.77
N LEU A 90 -2.38 -2.21 -11.50
CA LEU A 90 -1.71 -1.13 -10.77
C LEU A 90 -1.81 0.20 -11.54
N ASP A 91 -1.55 0.20 -12.85
CA ASP A 91 -1.63 1.41 -13.68
C ASP A 91 -3.04 2.02 -13.66
N ARG A 92 -4.06 1.20 -13.91
CA ARG A 92 -5.48 1.63 -13.82
C ARG A 92 -5.83 2.14 -12.43
N PHE A 93 -5.23 1.56 -11.39
CA PHE A 93 -5.44 1.99 -10.02
C PHE A 93 -4.79 3.36 -9.73
N ILE A 94 -3.57 3.59 -10.22
CA ILE A 94 -2.88 4.89 -10.13
C ILE A 94 -3.67 5.99 -10.84
N GLU A 95 -4.25 5.69 -12.01
CA GLU A 95 -5.15 6.61 -12.71
C GLU A 95 -6.38 6.97 -11.87
N LYS A 96 -7.00 5.97 -11.23
CA LYS A 96 -8.14 6.16 -10.32
C LYS A 96 -7.77 7.03 -9.12
N LEU A 97 -6.62 6.79 -8.48
CA LEU A 97 -6.12 7.63 -7.37
C LEU A 97 -5.94 9.09 -7.81
N SER A 98 -5.39 9.30 -9.00
CA SER A 98 -5.17 10.62 -9.57
C SER A 98 -6.49 11.36 -9.85
N GLN A 99 -7.56 10.65 -10.18
CA GLN A 99 -8.90 11.22 -10.32
C GLN A 99 -9.50 11.59 -8.96
N ILE A 100 -9.39 10.71 -7.95
CA ILE A 100 -9.86 10.98 -6.59
C ILE A 100 -9.17 12.22 -6.01
N ASN A 101 -7.85 12.33 -6.16
CA ASN A 101 -7.09 13.47 -5.66
C ASN A 101 -7.55 14.79 -6.31
N ARG A 102 -7.80 14.79 -7.63
CA ARG A 102 -8.34 15.96 -8.34
C ARG A 102 -9.75 16.34 -7.85
N SER A 103 -10.63 15.36 -7.63
CA SER A 103 -11.99 15.62 -7.15
C SER A 103 -12.02 16.18 -5.72
N GLN A 104 -11.10 15.77 -4.85
CA GLN A 104 -11.00 16.31 -3.48
C GLN A 104 -10.49 17.75 -3.48
N ASN A 105 -9.46 18.06 -4.28
CA ASN A 105 -8.94 19.43 -4.40
C ASN A 105 -10.00 20.42 -4.91
N ASN A 106 -10.87 19.99 -5.82
CA ASN A 106 -11.97 20.81 -6.35
C ASN A 106 -13.14 21.02 -5.38
N ARG A 107 -13.23 20.26 -4.27
CA ARG A 107 -14.27 20.43 -3.24
C ARG A 107 -13.80 21.27 -2.05
N SER A 108 -12.50 21.55 -1.95
CA SER A 108 -11.88 22.36 -0.90
C SER A 108 -11.51 23.78 -1.37
N SER A 109 -11.93 24.15 -2.59
CA SER A 109 -11.82 25.49 -3.19
C SER A 109 -13.21 26.10 -3.33
#